data_AF-A0A2A5S717-F1
#
_entry.id   AF-A0A2A5S717-F1
#
_cell.length_a   1.000
_cell.length_b   1.000
_cell.length_c   1.000
_cell.angle_alpha   90.00
_cell.angle_beta   90.00
_cell.angle_gamma   90.00
#
_symmetry.space_group_name_H-M   'P 1'
#
loop_
_entity.id
_entity.type
_entity.pdbx_description
1 polymer ?
#
loop_
_entity_poly.entity_id
_entity_poly.type
_entity_poly.pdbx_seq_one_letter_code
_entity_poly.pdbx_strand_id
1 'polypeptide(L)' 'MIYTIGYYIAVIGLVIMMFGFKSFYSQMNKWSRFGFIFLALGLAFPIVYDFIIGVINGLLKNI' A
#
# COMPACT_ATOMS: atom_id res chain seq x y z
N MET A 1 -11.69 -7.63 6.27
CA MET A 1 -10.78 -8.50 5.49
C MET A 1 -9.89 -7.73 4.53
N ILE A 2 -10.40 -6.79 3.73
CA ILE A 2 -9.60 -6.09 2.72
C ILE A 2 -8.48 -5.22 3.33
N TYR A 3 -8.75 -4.56 4.46
CA TYR A 3 -7.75 -3.80 5.23
C TYR A 3 -6.62 -4.70 5.73
N THR A 4 -6.96 -5.88 6.24
CA THR A 4 -6.00 -6.84 6.77
C THR A 4 -5.06 -7.33 5.66
N ILE A 5 -5.61 -7.64 4.48
CA ILE A 5 -4.84 -8.07 3.30
C ILE A 5 -3.93 -6.94 2.81
N GLY A 6 -4.44 -5.71 2.69
CA GLY A 6 -3.63 -4.54 2.32
C GLY A 6 -2.47 -4.31 3.30
N TYR A 7 -2.72 -4.45 4.59
CA TYR A 7 -1.69 -4.31 5.62
C TYR A 7 -0.58 -5.37 5.50
N TYR A 8 -0.94 -6.64 5.28
CA TYR A 8 0.05 -7.70 5.06
C TYR A 8 0.92 -7.43 3.82
N ILE A 9 0.31 -6.97 2.73
CA ILE A 9 1.02 -6.62 1.50
C ILE A 9 1.98 -5.43 1.75
N ALA A 10 1.54 -4.42 2.50
CA ALA A 10 2.38 -3.28 2.86
C ALA A 10 3.59 -3.70 3.73
N VAL A 11 3.37 -4.59 4.70
CA VAL A 11 4.44 -5.14 5.56
C VAL A 11 5.45 -5.94 4.73
N ILE A 12 5.00 -6.75 3.78
CA ILE A 12 5.89 -7.50 2.88
C ILE A 12 6.74 -6.54 2.04
N GLY A 13 6.14 -5.49 1.47
CA GLY A 13 6.87 -4.44 0.75
C GLY A 13 7.94 -3.76 1.61
N LEU A 14 7.61 -3.49 2.87
CA LEU A 14 8.51 -2.86 3.84
C LEU A 14 9.69 -3.78 4.19
N VAL A 15 9.43 -5.05 4.45
CA VAL A 15 10.46 -6.06 4.71
C VAL A 15 11.42 -6.17 3.52
N ILE A 16 10.90 -6.21 2.29
CA ILE A 16 11.73 -6.23 1.06
C ILE A 16 12.61 -4.98 0.96
N MET A 17 12.07 -3.81 1.29
CA MET A 17 12.86 -2.57 1.31
C MET A 17 13.95 -2.59 2.38
N MET A 18 13.70 -3.12 3.57
CA MET A 18 14.69 -3.23 4.65
C MET A 18 15.86 -4.16 4.27
N PHE A 19 15.58 -5.31 3.66
CA PHE A 19 16.63 -6.23 3.19
C PHE A 19 17.38 -5.72 1.95
N GLY A 20 16.71 -4.91 1.11
CA GLY A 20 17.32 -4.25 -0.05
C GLY A 20 18.16 -3.01 0.29
N PHE A 21 18.10 -2.53 1.54
CA PHE A 21 18.74 -1.29 2.01
C PHE A 21 20.25 -1.48 2.30
N LYS A 22 21.00 -1.98 1.32
CA LYS A 22 22.45 -2.24 1.50
C LYS A 22 23.32 -0.98 1.39
N SER A 23 22.73 0.17 1.05
CA SER A 23 23.46 1.42 0.82
C SER A 23 22.49 2.60 0.71
N PHE A 24 22.71 3.65 1.51
CA PHE A 24 22.03 4.98 1.43
C PHE A 24 22.37 5.74 0.13
N TYR A 25 22.77 5.07 -0.94
CA TYR A 25 23.25 5.70 -2.16
C TYR A 25 22.12 6.09 -3.11
N SER A 26 22.34 7.23 -3.76
CA SER A 26 21.54 8.00 -4.73
C SER A 26 20.72 7.25 -5.80
N GLN A 27 20.79 5.92 -5.90
CA GLN A 27 20.05 5.13 -6.89
C GLN A 27 19.28 3.99 -6.21
N MET A 28 17.95 4.08 -6.23
CA MET A 28 17.07 3.00 -5.77
C MET A 28 17.38 1.70 -6.52
N ASN A 29 17.80 0.68 -5.77
CA ASN A 29 18.06 -0.66 -6.32
C ASN A 29 16.75 -1.30 -6.84
N LYS A 30 16.82 -2.18 -7.85
CA LYS A 30 15.62 -2.82 -8.46
C LYS A 30 14.70 -3.47 -7.42
N TRP A 31 15.29 -4.11 -6.41
CA TRP A 31 14.59 -4.75 -5.29
C TRP A 31 13.88 -3.75 -4.37
N SER A 32 14.49 -2.60 -4.13
CA SER A 32 13.88 -1.52 -3.34
C SER A 32 12.71 -0.87 -4.09
N ARG A 33 12.81 -0.71 -5.42
CA ARG A 33 11.68 -0.27 -6.26
C ARG A 33 10.51 -1.25 -6.19
N PHE A 34 10.81 -2.55 -6.25
CA PHE A 34 9.79 -3.59 -6.12
C PHE A 34 9.12 -3.53 -4.75
N GLY A 35 9.90 -3.50 -3.66
CA GLY A 35 9.37 -3.35 -2.30
C GLY A 35 8.51 -2.10 -2.13
N PHE A 36 8.91 -0.97 -2.72
CA PHE A 36 8.15 0.28 -2.70
C PHE A 36 6.80 0.17 -3.42
N ILE A 37 6.74 -0.52 -4.55
CA ILE A 37 5.48 -0.75 -5.28
C ILE A 37 4.51 -1.58 -4.43
N PHE A 38 5.00 -2.64 -3.77
CA PHE A 38 4.17 -3.46 -2.87
C PHE A 38 3.68 -2.65 -1.67
N LEU A 39 4.54 -1.81 -1.10
CA LEU A 39 4.20 -0.94 0.01
C LEU A 39 3.12 0.08 -0.39
N ALA A 40 3.31 0.75 -1.53
CA ALA A 40 2.35 1.71 -2.07
C ALA A 40 1.00 1.06 -2.41
N LEU A 41 1.00 -0.11 -3.05
CA LEU A 41 -0.23 -0.85 -3.38
C LEU A 41 -0.96 -1.32 -2.13
N GLY A 42 -0.23 -1.87 -1.15
CA GLY A 42 -0.81 -2.35 0.10
C GLY A 42 -1.51 -1.25 0.92
N LEU A 43 -1.04 -0.01 0.81
CA LEU A 43 -1.67 1.15 1.45
C LEU A 43 -2.76 1.80 0.59
N ALA A 44 -2.54 1.92 -0.72
CA ALA A 44 -3.48 2.58 -1.62
C ALA A 44 -4.80 1.81 -1.75
N PHE A 45 -4.74 0.47 -1.82
CA PHE A 45 -5.94 -0.37 -1.92
C PHE A 45 -6.98 -0.14 -0.82
N PRO A 46 -6.62 -0.25 0.48
CA PRO A 46 -7.59 -0.01 1.55
C PRO A 46 -8.09 1.44 1.59
N ILE A 47 -7.24 2.43 1.30
CA ILE A 47 -7.65 3.85 1.28
C ILE A 47 -8.68 4.11 0.17
N VAL A 48 -8.41 3.63 -1.04
CA VAL A 48 -9.33 3.81 -2.19
C VAL A 48 -10.64 3.06 -1.95
N TYR A 49 -10.58 1.87 -1.39
CA TYR A 49 -11.79 1.10 -1.04
C TYR A 49 -12.66 1.84 -0.03
N ASP A 50 -12.06 2.38 1.02
CA ASP A 50 -12.77 3.13 2.06
C ASP A 50 -13.41 4.40 1.50
N PHE A 51 -12.69 5.09 0.62
CA PHE A 51 -13.20 6.26 -0.09
C PHE A 51 -14.43 5.94 -0.95
N ILE A 52 -14.39 4.86 -1.74
CA ILE A 52 -15.52 4.45 -2.60
C ILE A 52 -16.74 4.07 -1.74
N ILE A 53 -16.55 3.26 -0.70
CA ILE A 53 -17.62 2.87 0.22
C ILE A 53 -18.23 4.10 0.90
N GLY A 54 -17.39 5.05 1.34
CA GLY A 54 -17.82 6.31 1.94
C GLY A 54 -18.69 7.15 1.00
N VAL A 55 -18.29 7.28 -0.26
CA VAL A 55 -19.07 7.99 -1.28
C VAL A 55 -20.40 7.28 -1.55
N ILE A 56 -20.39 5.96 -1.72
CA ILE A 56 -21.62 5.17 -1.96
C ILE A 56 -22.58 5.34 -0.80
N ASN A 57 -22.13 5.15 0.44
CA ASN A 57 -22.97 5.28 1.63
C ASN A 57 -23.48 6.71 1.81
N GLY A 58 -22.68 7.74 1.49
CA GLY A 58 -23.10 9.14 1.55
C GLY A 58 -24.18 9.50 0.51
N LEU A 59 -24.11 8.91 -0.69
CA LEU A 59 -25.14 9.02 -1.72
C LEU A 59 -26.43 8.31 -1.31
N LEU A 60 -26.32 7.10 -0.79
CA LEU A 60 -27.45 6.26 -0.41
C LEU A 60 -28.23 6.83 0.78
N LYS A 61 -27.58 7.63 1.63
CA LYS A 61 -28.20 8.31 2.79
C LYS A 61 -28.92 9.61 2.44
N ASN A 62 -28.74 10.13 1.23
CA ASN A 62 -29.39 11.34 0.71
C ASN A 62 -30.60 11.03 -0.21
N ILE A 63 -30.95 9.74 -0.36
CA ILE A 63 -32.15 9.24 -1.04
C ILE A 63 -33.12 8.76 0.04
#